data_AF-A0A8X6SR14-F1
#
_entry.id   AF-A0A8X6SR14-F1
#
_cell.length_a   1.000
_cell.length_b   1.000
_cell.length_c   1.000
_cell.angle_alpha   90.00
_cell.angle_beta   90.00
_cell.angle_gamma   90.00
#
_symmetry.space_group_name_H-M   'P 1'
#
loop_
_entity.id
_entity.type
_entity.pdbx_description
1 polymer ?
#
loop_
_entity_poly.entity_id
_entity_poly.type
_entity_poly.pdbx_seq_one_letter_code
_entity_poly.pdbx_strand_id
1 'polypeptide(L)'
;MKCLLQDLWKEEIQWDDPLPTHIENEWKKWCEELPHLRNLKIPRLVLDSTLLEDDVKLHSFCDVSKKAYGAAIYLRTKSRNGISVKLVTSKSRVAPFNCVTLPRLELLGALVTARLASKGNKTRWKQFVANRVNEITSLTDPHSWYHCAGKENPADFSRGLSADCLVSNSRWWTGAEFLSDSEFPKNFQQVIPELDYLTEHEKETVVQERKQLPEADRSEETVLLNSDSSSILDELLELSNNYFKVINILSYIFRFNYNCRKKSKKVGPLTVAVFKESEIKLIKHAQRSLFHKKEIPSCISNLFLFVDGEGIVRVGGKLENASVSYLHKHPVILPKCSKLSKLYFNSLHTRLFHVGPQGLLNAVRQKFWSLSGRSIARKTVHQCVTCFKNRPILSSQIMGNLPSERVNISSPFTIAGLDLCGPFLEKYKNQRKGTLNKVYICVCICFSTKAIHLELLSDLTSDALIAKLKRFTSRRGKCSKIYTDNATNFVGANSILKKFHKLINFPDENLAKYFASENIEWKFIPPKSPHFGGLWEAGAKSVKHHLKRAIGNLHFTFEEFETIMIQVEGILNSRPLTPLSSDADNFDVLTPGHFLIGRPIASIPELNLIDVNENRLSRWEKITKVVQRTWKKMEI
;
A
#
# COMPACT_ATOMS: atom_id res chain seq x y z
N MET A 1 -22.91 -23.79 -9.73
CA MET A 1 -21.49 -23.39 -9.52
C MET A 1 -21.30 -22.17 -8.59
N LYS A 2 -21.38 -20.89 -9.02
CA LYS A 2 -20.99 -19.75 -8.14
C LYS A 2 -21.79 -19.63 -6.83
N CYS A 3 -23.08 -19.98 -6.85
CA CYS A 3 -23.91 -20.00 -5.65
C CYS A 3 -23.50 -21.18 -4.73
N LEU A 4 -23.35 -22.40 -5.28
CA LEU A 4 -22.83 -23.57 -4.55
C LEU A 4 -21.53 -23.26 -3.78
N LEU A 5 -20.60 -22.52 -4.39
CA LEU A 5 -19.35 -22.12 -3.72
C LEU A 5 -19.58 -21.15 -2.56
N GLN A 6 -20.56 -20.25 -2.66
CA GLN A 6 -20.96 -19.39 -1.53
C GLN A 6 -21.72 -20.19 -0.46
N ASP A 7 -22.54 -21.16 -0.85
CA ASP A 7 -23.32 -21.99 0.05
C ASP A 7 -22.39 -22.93 0.86
N LEU A 8 -21.35 -23.52 0.23
CA LEU A 8 -20.23 -24.18 0.93
C LEU A 8 -19.52 -23.28 1.94
N TRP A 9 -19.33 -21.98 1.63
CA TRP A 9 -18.74 -21.02 2.57
C TRP A 9 -19.69 -20.57 3.71
N LYS A 10 -20.99 -20.88 3.64
CA LYS A 10 -21.94 -20.63 4.75
C LYS A 10 -21.96 -21.78 5.75
N GLU A 11 -21.56 -22.98 5.32
CA GLU A 11 -21.53 -24.19 6.14
C GLU A 11 -20.14 -24.45 6.77
N GLU A 12 -19.18 -23.53 6.56
CA GLU A 12 -17.82 -23.49 7.16
C GLU A 12 -16.95 -24.76 6.95
N ILE A 13 -17.32 -25.56 5.95
CA ILE A 13 -16.69 -26.83 5.54
C ILE A 13 -15.22 -26.62 5.18
N GLN A 14 -14.33 -27.47 5.70
CA GLN A 14 -12.90 -27.43 5.41
C GLN A 14 -12.56 -28.09 4.07
N TRP A 15 -11.35 -27.85 3.57
CA TRP A 15 -10.94 -28.28 2.22
C TRP A 15 -10.94 -29.81 2.03
N ASP A 16 -10.68 -30.56 3.09
CA ASP A 16 -10.57 -32.03 3.07
C ASP A 16 -11.84 -32.74 3.58
N ASP A 17 -12.89 -31.99 3.95
CA ASP A 17 -14.17 -32.54 4.42
C ASP A 17 -15.04 -33.04 3.25
N PRO A 18 -15.84 -34.11 3.46
CA PRO A 18 -16.78 -34.58 2.44
C PRO A 18 -17.93 -33.57 2.20
N LEU A 19 -18.30 -33.39 0.93
CA LEU A 19 -19.40 -32.49 0.55
C LEU A 19 -20.74 -32.93 1.19
N PRO A 20 -21.53 -32.00 1.75
CA PRO A 20 -22.90 -32.28 2.20
C PRO A 20 -23.74 -32.85 1.06
N THR A 21 -24.51 -33.90 1.34
CA THR A 21 -25.27 -34.67 0.33
C THR A 21 -26.18 -33.80 -0.55
N HIS A 22 -26.74 -32.72 -0.01
CA HIS A 22 -27.59 -31.81 -0.78
C HIS A 22 -26.79 -30.98 -1.80
N ILE A 23 -25.60 -30.48 -1.43
CA ILE A 23 -24.68 -29.76 -2.34
C ILE A 23 -24.06 -30.73 -3.34
N GLU A 24 -23.71 -31.95 -2.91
CA GLU A 24 -23.19 -33.01 -3.77
C GLU A 24 -24.21 -33.39 -4.87
N ASN A 25 -25.50 -33.47 -4.52
CA ASN A 25 -26.58 -33.75 -5.47
C ASN A 25 -26.84 -32.57 -6.44
N GLU A 26 -26.85 -31.31 -5.99
CA GLU A 26 -26.91 -30.16 -6.91
C GLU A 26 -25.68 -30.08 -7.83
N TRP A 27 -24.50 -30.48 -7.34
CA TRP A 27 -23.27 -30.54 -8.13
C TRP A 27 -23.30 -31.66 -9.18
N LYS A 28 -23.72 -32.88 -8.81
CA LYS A 28 -23.90 -34.01 -9.74
C LYS A 28 -24.86 -33.65 -10.87
N LYS A 29 -26.05 -33.13 -10.53
CA LYS A 29 -27.03 -32.65 -11.52
C LYS A 29 -26.45 -31.57 -12.44
N TRP A 30 -25.71 -30.60 -11.89
CA TRP A 30 -25.06 -29.57 -12.71
C TRP A 30 -23.99 -30.15 -13.65
N CYS A 31 -23.30 -31.23 -13.26
CA CYS A 31 -22.36 -31.94 -14.13
C CYS A 31 -23.05 -32.76 -15.22
N GLU A 32 -24.19 -33.37 -14.92
CA GLU A 32 -25.05 -34.09 -15.88
C GLU A 32 -25.63 -33.15 -16.95
N GLU A 33 -25.89 -31.88 -16.61
CA GLU A 33 -26.36 -30.85 -17.54
C GLU A 33 -25.24 -30.31 -18.49
N LEU A 34 -23.95 -30.44 -18.16
CA LEU A 34 -22.84 -29.87 -18.95
C LEU A 34 -22.73 -30.37 -20.41
N PRO A 35 -22.96 -31.66 -20.76
CA PRO A 35 -22.88 -32.15 -22.14
C PRO A 35 -23.83 -31.42 -23.10
N HIS A 36 -24.96 -30.91 -22.63
CA HIS A 36 -25.98 -30.25 -23.42
C HIS A 36 -25.46 -28.94 -24.05
N LEU A 37 -24.48 -28.29 -23.39
CA LEU A 37 -23.78 -27.11 -23.90
C LEU A 37 -23.01 -27.37 -25.21
N ARG A 38 -22.71 -28.62 -25.57
CA ARG A 38 -22.08 -28.96 -26.87
C ARG A 38 -22.96 -28.61 -28.08
N ASN A 39 -24.27 -28.51 -27.87
CA ASN A 39 -25.24 -28.17 -28.92
C ASN A 39 -25.44 -26.65 -29.07
N LEU A 40 -24.95 -25.83 -28.12
CA LEU A 40 -25.14 -24.38 -28.11
C LEU A 40 -24.27 -23.68 -29.17
N LYS A 41 -24.92 -23.11 -30.20
CA LYS A 41 -24.26 -22.38 -31.29
C LYS A 41 -24.58 -20.88 -31.21
N ILE A 42 -23.65 -20.08 -30.72
CA ILE A 42 -23.80 -18.62 -30.65
C ILE A 42 -23.35 -17.98 -31.98
N PRO A 43 -24.24 -17.27 -32.71
CA PRO A 43 -23.86 -16.60 -33.95
C PRO A 43 -22.92 -15.41 -33.68
N ARG A 44 -21.75 -15.40 -34.32
CA ARG A 44 -20.74 -14.32 -34.15
C ARG A 44 -21.14 -12.97 -34.75
N LEU A 45 -22.20 -12.93 -35.57
CA LEU A 45 -22.64 -11.74 -36.30
C LEU A 45 -23.91 -11.14 -35.66
N VAL A 46 -23.71 -10.06 -34.89
CA VAL A 46 -24.78 -9.36 -34.17
C VAL A 46 -25.62 -8.49 -35.12
N LEU A 47 -24.99 -7.65 -35.94
CA LEU A 47 -25.68 -6.84 -36.96
C LEU A 47 -25.97 -7.65 -38.21
N ASP A 48 -27.19 -7.58 -38.76
CA ASP A 48 -27.48 -8.17 -40.08
C ASP A 48 -26.88 -7.32 -41.21
N SER A 49 -26.69 -7.95 -42.37
CA SER A 49 -26.16 -7.36 -43.61
C SER A 49 -27.18 -6.56 -44.42
N THR A 50 -28.48 -6.68 -44.10
CA THR A 50 -29.63 -6.11 -44.84
C THR A 50 -30.26 -4.91 -44.13
N LEU A 51 -29.44 -4.12 -43.43
CA LEU A 51 -29.85 -2.92 -42.71
C LEU A 51 -30.47 -1.86 -43.64
N LEU A 52 -31.54 -1.24 -43.15
CA LEU A 52 -32.04 0.05 -43.60
C LEU A 52 -32.01 0.99 -42.39
N GLU A 53 -31.42 2.16 -42.56
CA GLU A 53 -31.60 3.39 -41.76
C GLU A 53 -31.90 3.21 -40.25
N ASP A 54 -30.81 3.20 -39.47
CA ASP A 54 -30.64 3.76 -38.13
C ASP A 54 -31.57 3.37 -36.96
N ASP A 55 -32.60 2.50 -37.13
CA ASP A 55 -33.38 1.95 -36.00
C ASP A 55 -32.65 0.77 -35.30
N VAL A 56 -31.52 1.12 -34.68
CA VAL A 56 -30.66 0.22 -33.88
C VAL A 56 -30.76 0.61 -32.41
N LYS A 57 -31.53 -0.16 -31.61
CA LYS A 57 -31.78 0.12 -30.19
C LYS A 57 -31.08 -0.89 -29.29
N LEU A 58 -30.57 -0.42 -28.15
CA LEU A 58 -29.89 -1.24 -27.15
C LEU A 58 -30.76 -1.34 -25.89
N HIS A 59 -31.43 -2.47 -25.70
CA HIS A 59 -32.34 -2.72 -24.59
C HIS A 59 -31.60 -3.42 -23.46
N SER A 60 -31.61 -2.84 -22.26
CA SER A 60 -30.88 -3.35 -21.10
C SER A 60 -31.85 -3.74 -19.98
N PHE A 61 -31.80 -4.99 -19.57
CA PHE A 61 -32.66 -5.56 -18.52
C PHE A 61 -31.83 -5.84 -17.27
N CYS A 62 -32.41 -5.57 -16.10
CA CYS A 62 -31.86 -5.93 -14.80
C CYS A 62 -32.83 -6.84 -14.04
N ASP A 63 -32.30 -7.73 -13.21
CA ASP A 63 -33.12 -8.45 -12.22
C ASP A 63 -32.28 -8.92 -11.02
N VAL A 64 -32.96 -9.14 -9.89
CA VAL A 64 -32.39 -9.35 -8.58
C VAL A 64 -33.16 -10.39 -7.76
N SER A 65 -32.42 -11.18 -6.98
CA SER A 65 -32.94 -12.03 -5.91
C SER A 65 -32.02 -11.98 -4.68
N LYS A 66 -32.49 -12.58 -3.58
CA LYS A 66 -31.69 -12.79 -2.37
C LYS A 66 -30.42 -13.65 -2.59
N LYS A 67 -30.33 -14.47 -3.66
CA LYS A 67 -29.13 -15.27 -4.00
C LYS A 67 -28.20 -14.57 -5.00
N ALA A 68 -28.74 -13.91 -6.02
CA ALA A 68 -27.95 -13.31 -7.11
C ALA A 68 -28.67 -12.15 -7.81
N TYR A 69 -27.90 -11.26 -8.43
CA TYR A 69 -28.37 -10.15 -9.28
C TYR A 69 -27.67 -10.18 -10.64
N GLY A 70 -28.39 -9.78 -11.68
CA GLY A 70 -27.95 -9.91 -13.07
C GLY A 70 -28.41 -8.80 -14.00
N ALA A 71 -27.72 -8.74 -15.14
CA ALA A 71 -27.93 -7.79 -16.22
C ALA A 71 -27.84 -8.51 -17.57
N ALA A 72 -28.70 -8.18 -18.52
CA ALA A 72 -28.65 -8.66 -19.90
C ALA A 72 -28.94 -7.52 -20.87
N ILE A 73 -28.13 -7.41 -21.93
CA ILE A 73 -28.24 -6.34 -22.94
C ILE A 73 -28.46 -6.97 -24.31
N TYR A 74 -29.51 -6.54 -24.98
CA TYR A 74 -29.94 -7.00 -26.29
C TYR A 74 -29.89 -5.86 -27.31
N LEU A 75 -29.45 -6.17 -28.52
CA LEU A 75 -29.56 -5.27 -29.67
C LEU A 75 -30.84 -5.61 -30.42
N ARG A 76 -31.73 -4.62 -30.59
CA ARG A 76 -32.90 -4.68 -31.47
C ARG A 76 -32.57 -3.89 -32.73
N THR A 77 -32.59 -4.55 -33.88
CA THR A 77 -32.35 -3.93 -35.19
C THR A 77 -33.56 -4.13 -36.09
N LYS A 78 -34.10 -3.05 -36.66
CA LYS A 78 -35.09 -3.15 -37.73
C LYS A 78 -34.38 -3.41 -39.07
N SER A 79 -34.97 -4.26 -39.91
CA SER A 79 -34.41 -4.62 -41.23
C SER A 79 -35.51 -4.70 -42.28
N ARG A 80 -35.11 -4.79 -43.55
CA ARG A 80 -36.03 -5.03 -44.69
C ARG A 80 -36.79 -6.37 -44.58
N ASN A 81 -36.35 -7.28 -43.71
CA ASN A 81 -36.93 -8.61 -43.48
C ASN A 81 -37.66 -8.73 -42.11
N GLY A 82 -37.83 -7.63 -41.37
CA GLY A 82 -38.45 -7.62 -40.03
C GLY A 82 -37.51 -7.17 -38.90
N ILE A 83 -37.95 -7.36 -37.65
CA ILE A 83 -37.18 -7.00 -36.44
C ILE A 83 -36.30 -8.19 -36.03
N SER A 84 -35.03 -7.93 -35.70
CA SER A 84 -34.14 -8.92 -35.07
C SER A 84 -33.73 -8.45 -33.68
N VAL A 85 -33.80 -9.33 -32.69
CA VAL A 85 -33.30 -9.11 -31.33
C VAL A 85 -32.21 -10.13 -31.03
N LYS A 86 -31.04 -9.69 -30.54
CA LYS A 86 -29.91 -10.58 -30.20
C LYS A 86 -29.22 -10.13 -28.92
N LEU A 87 -28.88 -11.07 -28.04
CA LEU A 87 -28.08 -10.83 -26.84
C LEU A 87 -26.65 -10.35 -27.24
N VAL A 88 -26.24 -9.19 -26.72
CA VAL A 88 -24.91 -8.59 -26.93
C VAL A 88 -23.96 -8.98 -25.80
N THR A 89 -24.42 -8.86 -24.56
CA THR A 89 -23.64 -9.15 -23.35
C THR A 89 -24.56 -9.35 -22.15
N SER A 90 -24.11 -10.14 -21.18
CA SER A 90 -24.77 -10.30 -19.88
C SER A 90 -23.75 -10.33 -18.75
N LYS A 91 -24.20 -10.10 -17.51
CA LYS A 91 -23.32 -10.02 -16.34
C LYS A 91 -24.08 -10.32 -15.05
N SER A 92 -23.76 -11.45 -14.42
CA SER A 92 -24.33 -11.85 -13.13
C SER A 92 -23.33 -11.78 -11.98
N ARG A 93 -23.85 -11.54 -10.78
CA ARG A 93 -23.13 -11.51 -9.50
C ARG A 93 -23.94 -12.22 -8.43
N VAL A 94 -23.25 -12.96 -7.56
CA VAL A 94 -23.85 -13.49 -6.33
C VAL A 94 -24.14 -12.31 -5.39
N ALA A 95 -25.20 -12.41 -4.59
CA ALA A 95 -25.49 -11.43 -3.55
C ALA A 95 -24.34 -11.39 -2.50
N PRO A 96 -24.09 -10.25 -1.84
CA PRO A 96 -23.09 -10.18 -0.76
C PRO A 96 -23.39 -11.19 0.36
N PHE A 97 -22.33 -11.63 1.06
CA PHE A 97 -22.45 -12.62 2.15
C PHE A 97 -23.26 -12.08 3.34
N ASN A 98 -23.08 -10.79 3.68
CA ASN A 98 -23.89 -10.10 4.69
C ASN A 98 -25.30 -9.84 4.13
N CYS A 99 -26.34 -10.02 4.95
CA CYS A 99 -27.73 -9.76 4.58
C CYS A 99 -27.94 -8.31 4.14
N VAL A 100 -28.13 -8.10 2.83
CA VAL A 100 -28.51 -6.83 2.21
C VAL A 100 -29.99 -6.90 1.82
N THR A 101 -30.75 -5.84 2.11
CA THR A 101 -32.20 -5.77 1.81
C THR A 101 -32.46 -5.80 0.30
N LEU A 102 -33.63 -6.32 -0.11
CA LEU A 102 -33.95 -6.51 -1.53
C LEU A 102 -33.86 -5.20 -2.34
N PRO A 103 -34.38 -4.04 -1.89
CA PRO A 103 -34.21 -2.76 -2.61
C PRO A 103 -32.74 -2.30 -2.75
N ARG A 104 -31.87 -2.66 -1.81
CA ARG A 104 -30.42 -2.40 -1.93
C ARG A 104 -29.74 -3.36 -2.91
N LEU A 105 -30.26 -4.58 -3.08
CA LEU A 105 -29.82 -5.48 -4.13
C LEU A 105 -30.36 -5.04 -5.51
N GLU A 106 -31.61 -4.58 -5.61
CA GLU A 106 -32.23 -4.00 -6.82
C GLU A 106 -31.40 -2.83 -7.36
N LEU A 107 -31.03 -1.89 -6.48
CA LEU A 107 -30.12 -0.79 -6.82
C LEU A 107 -28.74 -1.29 -7.31
N LEU A 108 -28.26 -2.46 -6.85
CA LEU A 108 -27.03 -3.08 -7.37
C LEU A 108 -27.23 -3.79 -8.71
N GLY A 109 -28.41 -4.34 -8.99
CA GLY A 109 -28.81 -4.88 -10.30
C GLY A 109 -28.90 -3.78 -11.36
N ALA A 110 -29.67 -2.72 -11.06
CA ALA A 110 -29.75 -1.52 -11.88
C ALA A 110 -28.36 -0.91 -12.14
N LEU A 111 -27.52 -0.78 -11.10
CA LEU A 111 -26.15 -0.28 -11.22
C LEU A 111 -25.25 -1.18 -12.10
N VAL A 112 -25.34 -2.50 -11.99
CA VAL A 112 -24.57 -3.42 -12.85
C VAL A 112 -25.02 -3.30 -14.31
N THR A 113 -26.32 -3.10 -14.54
CA THR A 113 -26.92 -2.94 -15.87
C THR A 113 -26.50 -1.61 -16.50
N ALA A 114 -26.64 -0.50 -15.78
CA ALA A 114 -26.18 0.82 -16.23
C ALA A 114 -24.67 0.83 -16.53
N ARG A 115 -23.84 0.19 -15.69
CA ARG A 115 -22.39 0.01 -15.91
C ARG A 115 -22.02 -0.99 -17.02
N LEU A 116 -22.96 -1.83 -17.45
CA LEU A 116 -22.80 -2.70 -18.60
C LEU A 116 -23.18 -1.97 -19.90
N ALA A 117 -24.02 -0.93 -19.80
CA ALA A 117 -24.44 -0.07 -20.90
C ALA A 117 -23.51 1.13 -21.17
N SER A 118 -23.03 1.87 -20.15
CA SER A 118 -22.30 3.15 -20.35
C SER A 118 -21.42 3.60 -19.14
N LYS A 119 -20.80 4.80 -19.21
CA LYS A 119 -19.91 5.44 -18.19
C LYS A 119 -20.26 6.93 -17.93
N GLY A 120 -20.56 7.34 -16.68
CA GLY A 120 -20.96 8.72 -16.31
C GLY A 120 -21.26 8.92 -14.81
N ASN A 121 -21.52 10.16 -14.34
CA ASN A 121 -22.01 10.48 -12.96
C ASN A 121 -22.50 11.95 -12.75
N LYS A 122 -23.64 12.22 -12.06
CA LYS A 122 -24.02 13.44 -11.24
C LYS A 122 -25.50 13.36 -10.71
N THR A 123 -26.03 13.93 -9.60
CA THR A 123 -25.60 14.32 -8.21
C THR A 123 -26.81 14.72 -7.31
N ARG A 124 -27.44 13.87 -6.44
CA ARG A 124 -28.47 14.36 -5.46
C ARG A 124 -28.93 13.59 -4.16
N TRP A 125 -28.27 12.55 -3.63
CA TRP A 125 -28.75 11.83 -2.39
C TRP A 125 -27.70 11.74 -1.25
N LYS A 126 -27.93 10.94 -0.19
CA LYS A 126 -26.84 10.48 0.72
C LYS A 126 -25.78 9.70 -0.05
N GLN A 127 -24.50 9.81 0.34
CA GLN A 127 -23.37 9.47 -0.53
C GLN A 127 -23.32 8.02 -1.07
N PHE A 128 -23.89 7.03 -0.37
CA PHE A 128 -24.06 5.69 -0.96
C PHE A 128 -25.08 5.74 -2.10
N VAL A 129 -26.35 6.06 -1.81
CA VAL A 129 -27.47 6.12 -2.77
C VAL A 129 -27.16 7.08 -3.91
N ALA A 130 -26.59 8.24 -3.60
CA ALA A 130 -26.19 9.27 -4.55
C ALA A 130 -25.34 8.67 -5.63
N ASN A 131 -24.16 8.14 -5.29
CA ASN A 131 -23.20 7.62 -6.26
C ASN A 131 -23.72 6.41 -7.08
N ARG A 132 -24.97 5.96 -6.89
CA ARG A 132 -25.65 4.98 -7.74
C ARG A 132 -26.76 5.64 -8.56
N VAL A 133 -27.65 6.43 -7.95
CA VAL A 133 -28.67 7.19 -8.68
C VAL A 133 -28.02 8.19 -9.65
N ASN A 134 -27.00 8.93 -9.18
CA ASN A 134 -26.17 9.82 -9.98
C ASN A 134 -25.53 9.13 -11.20
N GLU A 135 -25.13 7.87 -11.02
CA GLU A 135 -24.54 7.06 -12.07
C GLU A 135 -25.67 6.71 -13.05
N ILE A 136 -26.76 6.07 -12.58
CA ILE A 136 -27.96 5.75 -13.37
C ILE A 136 -28.51 6.92 -14.20
N THR A 137 -28.77 8.10 -13.60
CA THR A 137 -29.37 9.27 -14.29
C THR A 137 -28.42 9.98 -15.25
N SER A 138 -27.12 9.66 -15.21
CA SER A 138 -26.12 10.14 -16.18
C SER A 138 -25.84 9.11 -17.30
N LEU A 139 -26.42 7.92 -17.17
CA LEU A 139 -26.24 6.78 -18.08
C LEU A 139 -27.53 6.44 -18.85
N THR A 140 -28.68 6.86 -18.33
CA THR A 140 -30.02 6.65 -18.87
C THR A 140 -30.90 7.85 -18.55
N ASP A 141 -31.75 8.25 -19.49
CA ASP A 141 -32.80 9.24 -19.27
C ASP A 141 -33.90 8.64 -18.39
N PRO A 142 -34.28 9.26 -17.24
CA PRO A 142 -35.41 8.81 -16.42
C PRO A 142 -36.72 8.62 -17.21
N HIS A 143 -36.97 9.40 -18.26
CA HIS A 143 -38.18 9.27 -19.08
C HIS A 143 -38.18 8.03 -20.00
N SER A 144 -37.05 7.33 -20.11
CA SER A 144 -36.93 6.04 -20.82
C SER A 144 -37.06 4.80 -19.91
N TRP A 145 -37.38 4.99 -18.62
CA TRP A 145 -37.61 3.90 -17.67
C TRP A 145 -39.08 3.46 -17.67
N TYR A 146 -39.31 2.15 -17.82
CA TYR A 146 -40.64 1.54 -17.79
C TYR A 146 -40.61 0.30 -16.88
N HIS A 147 -41.68 0.09 -16.10
CA HIS A 147 -41.81 -1.09 -15.24
C HIS A 147 -42.21 -2.33 -16.06
N CYS A 148 -41.34 -3.33 -16.12
CA CYS A 148 -41.65 -4.65 -16.67
C CYS A 148 -42.07 -5.60 -15.54
N ALA A 149 -43.22 -6.27 -15.66
CA ALA A 149 -43.64 -7.26 -14.66
C ALA A 149 -42.68 -8.47 -14.65
N GLY A 150 -42.37 -9.00 -13.46
CA GLY A 150 -41.39 -10.09 -13.30
C GLY A 150 -41.73 -11.39 -14.05
N LYS A 151 -43.01 -11.63 -14.38
CA LYS A 151 -43.43 -12.77 -15.22
C LYS A 151 -42.96 -12.64 -16.69
N GLU A 152 -42.70 -11.42 -17.15
CA GLU A 152 -42.31 -11.09 -18.53
C GLU A 152 -40.83 -10.70 -18.64
N ASN A 153 -40.20 -10.29 -17.53
CA ASN A 153 -38.81 -9.85 -17.49
C ASN A 153 -37.82 -10.99 -17.86
N PRO A 154 -37.07 -10.90 -18.97
CA PRO A 154 -36.11 -11.93 -19.35
C PRO A 154 -34.89 -11.97 -18.42
N ALA A 155 -34.60 -10.91 -17.66
CA ALA A 155 -33.46 -10.89 -16.75
C ALA A 155 -33.64 -11.82 -15.54
N ASP A 156 -34.86 -12.23 -15.18
CA ASP A 156 -35.14 -13.20 -14.10
C ASP A 156 -34.38 -14.53 -14.26
N PHE A 157 -34.16 -14.95 -15.51
CA PHE A 157 -33.40 -16.15 -15.85
C PHE A 157 -31.88 -15.96 -15.72
N SER A 158 -31.38 -14.72 -15.71
CA SER A 158 -29.93 -14.42 -15.55
C SER A 158 -29.38 -14.75 -14.16
N ARG A 159 -30.28 -14.97 -13.18
CA ARG A 159 -29.97 -15.43 -11.82
C ARG A 159 -29.58 -16.90 -11.74
N GLY A 160 -30.00 -17.71 -12.72
CA GLY A 160 -29.75 -19.15 -12.79
C GLY A 160 -30.86 -19.87 -13.54
N LEU A 161 -30.49 -20.74 -14.47
CA LEU A 161 -31.37 -21.59 -15.27
C LEU A 161 -30.63 -22.89 -15.58
N SER A 162 -31.32 -24.04 -15.62
CA SER A 162 -30.73 -25.32 -16.04
C SER A 162 -30.42 -25.33 -17.54
N ALA A 163 -29.49 -26.18 -17.98
CA ALA A 163 -29.05 -26.21 -19.38
C ALA A 163 -30.20 -26.51 -20.36
N ASP A 164 -31.07 -27.48 -20.04
CA ASP A 164 -32.21 -27.84 -20.91
C ASP A 164 -33.27 -26.72 -20.98
N CYS A 165 -33.56 -26.08 -19.85
CA CYS A 165 -34.42 -24.90 -19.84
C CYS A 165 -33.76 -23.72 -20.59
N LEU A 166 -32.44 -23.57 -20.55
CA LEU A 166 -31.72 -22.53 -21.29
C LEU A 166 -31.72 -22.78 -22.81
N VAL A 167 -31.69 -24.04 -23.25
CA VAL A 167 -31.79 -24.39 -24.68
C VAL A 167 -33.22 -24.24 -25.20
N SER A 168 -34.24 -24.49 -24.37
CA SER A 168 -35.66 -24.45 -24.78
C SER A 168 -36.39 -23.11 -24.54
N ASN A 169 -35.90 -22.26 -23.63
CA ASN A 169 -36.52 -20.97 -23.29
C ASN A 169 -36.26 -19.92 -24.37
N SER A 170 -37.23 -19.73 -25.27
CA SER A 170 -37.22 -18.68 -26.29
C SER A 170 -37.05 -17.28 -25.71
N ARG A 171 -37.82 -16.95 -24.66
CA ARG A 171 -37.88 -15.61 -24.02
C ARG A 171 -36.51 -15.13 -23.49
N TRP A 172 -35.61 -16.03 -23.11
CA TRP A 172 -34.23 -15.66 -22.75
C TRP A 172 -33.41 -15.18 -23.98
N TRP A 173 -33.63 -15.77 -25.15
CA TRP A 173 -32.89 -15.45 -26.38
C TRP A 173 -33.52 -14.31 -27.18
N THR A 174 -34.85 -14.21 -27.21
CA THR A 174 -35.62 -13.17 -27.93
C THR A 174 -35.95 -11.95 -27.07
N GLY A 175 -35.87 -12.06 -25.74
CA GLY A 175 -36.40 -11.06 -24.80
C GLY A 175 -37.90 -11.23 -24.56
N ALA A 176 -38.49 -10.28 -23.83
CA ALA A 176 -39.95 -10.24 -23.57
C ALA A 176 -40.75 -10.13 -24.87
N GLU A 177 -41.94 -10.74 -24.90
CA GLU A 177 -42.77 -10.84 -26.12
C GLU A 177 -43.10 -9.46 -26.72
N PHE A 178 -43.43 -8.46 -25.89
CA PHE A 178 -43.75 -7.09 -26.30
C PHE A 178 -42.61 -6.32 -27.01
N LEU A 179 -41.39 -6.86 -27.07
CA LEU A 179 -40.27 -6.29 -27.83
C LEU A 179 -40.35 -6.63 -29.33
N SER A 180 -41.11 -7.68 -29.65
CA SER A 180 -41.32 -8.22 -31.01
C SER A 180 -42.49 -7.54 -31.72
N ASP A 181 -43.38 -6.88 -30.98
CA ASP A 181 -44.54 -6.17 -31.50
C ASP A 181 -44.16 -4.99 -32.40
N SER A 182 -45.08 -4.65 -33.31
CA SER A 182 -44.91 -3.60 -34.32
C SER A 182 -45.04 -2.19 -33.74
N GLU A 183 -45.94 -1.99 -32.76
CA GLU A 183 -46.00 -0.82 -31.90
C GLU A 183 -45.53 -1.19 -30.49
N PHE A 184 -44.72 -0.33 -29.87
CA PHE A 184 -44.35 -0.49 -28.46
C PHE A 184 -45.57 -0.15 -27.56
N PRO A 185 -45.87 -0.93 -26.50
CA PRO A 185 -47.09 -0.71 -25.72
C PRO A 185 -47.18 0.69 -25.11
N LYS A 186 -48.17 1.46 -25.58
CA LYS A 186 -48.50 2.81 -25.08
C LYS A 186 -49.01 2.82 -23.63
N ASN A 187 -49.21 1.64 -23.06
CA ASN A 187 -49.84 1.38 -21.76
C ASN A 187 -48.86 1.48 -20.57
N PHE A 188 -47.54 1.51 -20.83
CA PHE A 188 -46.55 1.78 -19.80
C PHE A 188 -46.58 3.27 -19.42
N GLN A 189 -47.56 3.63 -18.57
CA GLN A 189 -47.65 4.95 -17.96
C GLN A 189 -46.31 5.33 -17.32
N GLN A 190 -45.88 6.59 -17.49
CA GLN A 190 -44.85 7.15 -16.62
C GLN A 190 -45.34 7.02 -15.18
N VAL A 191 -44.52 6.43 -14.30
CA VAL A 191 -44.87 6.28 -12.89
C VAL A 191 -44.99 7.68 -12.28
N ILE A 192 -46.23 8.09 -12.01
CA ILE A 192 -46.56 9.35 -11.36
C ILE A 192 -45.88 9.34 -9.98
N PRO A 193 -45.19 10.42 -9.55
CA PRO A 193 -44.25 10.38 -8.43
C PRO A 193 -44.91 10.39 -7.04
N GLU A 194 -46.09 9.80 -6.90
CA GLU A 194 -46.82 9.64 -5.65
C GLU A 194 -46.44 8.30 -5.00
N LEU A 195 -46.08 8.32 -3.71
CA LEU A 195 -45.47 7.19 -3.01
C LEU A 195 -46.50 6.15 -2.53
N ASP A 196 -47.68 6.11 -3.13
CA ASP A 196 -48.86 5.42 -2.59
C ASP A 196 -48.80 3.88 -2.73
N TYR A 197 -47.84 3.39 -3.52
CA TYR A 197 -47.49 1.97 -3.61
C TYR A 197 -46.52 1.50 -2.51
N LEU A 198 -45.97 2.40 -1.69
CA LEU A 198 -45.04 2.10 -0.61
C LEU A 198 -45.78 2.04 0.74
N THR A 199 -45.38 1.12 1.60
CA THR A 199 -45.86 1.10 3.00
C THR A 199 -45.30 2.31 3.77
N GLU A 200 -45.97 2.73 4.84
CA GLU A 200 -45.50 3.88 5.66
C GLU A 200 -44.06 3.70 6.16
N HIS A 201 -43.66 2.48 6.51
CA HIS A 201 -42.28 2.17 6.92
C HIS A 201 -41.25 2.36 5.77
N GLU A 202 -41.65 2.12 4.53
CA GLU A 202 -40.83 2.38 3.35
C GLU A 202 -40.78 3.88 3.02
N LYS A 203 -41.90 4.61 3.21
CA LYS A 203 -41.93 6.09 3.11
C LYS A 203 -41.00 6.73 4.15
N GLU A 204 -41.05 6.29 5.41
CA GLU A 204 -40.09 6.69 6.46
C GLU A 204 -38.64 6.42 6.04
N THR A 205 -38.36 5.23 5.51
CA THR A 205 -37.01 4.84 5.05
C THR A 205 -36.52 5.74 3.92
N VAL A 206 -37.38 6.12 2.97
CA VAL A 206 -37.06 7.07 1.88
C VAL A 206 -36.78 8.47 2.42
N VAL A 207 -37.52 8.94 3.43
CA VAL A 207 -37.26 10.22 4.10
C VAL A 207 -35.92 10.17 4.84
N GLN A 208 -35.64 9.10 5.58
CA GLN A 208 -34.39 8.92 6.33
C GLN A 208 -33.14 8.88 5.43
N GLU A 209 -33.22 8.37 4.19
CA GLU A 209 -32.08 8.30 3.26
C GLU A 209 -31.86 9.58 2.41
N ARG A 210 -32.69 10.62 2.58
CA ARG A 210 -32.43 11.97 2.04
C ARG A 210 -31.43 12.75 2.92
N LYS A 211 -30.86 13.83 2.37
CA LYS A 211 -30.09 14.82 3.13
C LYS A 211 -31.00 16.00 3.49
N GLN A 212 -30.99 16.44 4.74
CA GLN A 212 -31.35 17.82 5.08
C GLN A 212 -30.14 18.73 4.80
N LEU A 213 -30.34 19.81 4.05
CA LEU A 213 -29.38 20.89 3.81
C LEU A 213 -30.17 22.22 3.62
N PRO A 214 -29.59 23.39 3.97
CA PRO A 214 -30.24 24.68 3.78
C PRO A 214 -30.48 25.05 2.30
N GLU A 215 -31.43 25.96 2.06
CA GLU A 215 -32.01 26.22 0.73
C GLU A 215 -31.16 27.07 -0.23
N ALA A 216 -29.95 27.48 0.15
CA ALA A 216 -29.18 28.53 -0.54
C ALA A 216 -28.58 28.11 -1.91
N ASP A 217 -28.11 26.86 -2.05
CA ASP A 217 -27.39 26.41 -3.25
C ASP A 217 -28.34 25.93 -4.38
N ARG A 218 -29.04 26.88 -5.01
CA ARG A 218 -29.72 26.69 -6.31
C ARG A 218 -29.04 27.48 -7.44
N SER A 219 -27.84 27.04 -7.82
CA SER A 219 -27.22 27.48 -9.08
C SER A 219 -27.54 26.49 -10.21
N GLU A 220 -28.33 26.92 -11.19
CA GLU A 220 -28.56 26.17 -12.43
C GLU A 220 -27.34 26.33 -13.36
N GLU A 221 -26.77 25.21 -13.82
CA GLU A 221 -25.75 25.23 -14.89
C GLU A 221 -26.14 24.27 -16.01
N THR A 222 -25.89 24.73 -17.25
CA THR A 222 -26.61 24.30 -18.45
C THR A 222 -26.10 22.99 -19.05
N VAL A 223 -26.98 22.31 -19.80
CA VAL A 223 -26.61 21.14 -20.61
C VAL A 223 -25.65 21.55 -21.73
N LEU A 224 -24.42 21.04 -21.69
CA LEU A 224 -23.53 21.02 -22.85
C LEU A 224 -23.82 19.79 -23.71
N LEU A 225 -24.50 20.01 -24.83
CA LEU A 225 -24.60 19.02 -25.92
C LEU A 225 -23.20 18.77 -26.49
N ASN A 226 -22.67 17.57 -26.27
CA ASN A 226 -21.26 17.24 -26.54
C ASN A 226 -20.99 17.02 -28.05
N SER A 227 -21.10 18.09 -28.83
CA SER A 227 -20.70 18.21 -30.24
C SER A 227 -19.16 18.26 -30.42
N ASP A 228 -18.44 17.54 -29.55
CA ASP A 228 -17.06 17.85 -29.24
C ASP A 228 -16.09 17.19 -30.22
N SER A 229 -15.38 18.04 -30.97
CA SER A 229 -14.54 17.71 -32.13
C SER A 229 -13.24 16.95 -31.83
N SER A 230 -13.22 16.16 -30.75
CA SER A 230 -12.11 15.27 -30.41
C SER A 230 -11.87 14.28 -31.55
N SER A 231 -10.60 14.07 -31.93
CA SER A 231 -10.30 13.20 -33.05
C SER A 231 -10.12 11.76 -32.59
N ILE A 232 -10.44 10.80 -33.48
CA ILE A 232 -10.15 9.38 -33.26
C ILE A 232 -8.66 9.10 -32.92
N LEU A 233 -7.74 10.03 -33.26
CA LEU A 233 -6.33 9.92 -32.90
C LEU A 233 -6.08 10.24 -31.41
N ASP A 234 -6.87 11.11 -30.80
CA ASP A 234 -6.81 11.45 -29.38
C ASP A 234 -7.35 10.31 -28.53
N GLU A 235 -8.47 9.69 -28.93
CA GLU A 235 -8.99 8.46 -28.31
C GLU A 235 -7.97 7.33 -28.37
N LEU A 236 -7.38 7.07 -29.55
CA LEU A 236 -6.34 6.05 -29.75
C LEU A 236 -5.08 6.31 -28.90
N LEU A 237 -4.78 7.57 -28.58
CA LEU A 237 -3.69 7.96 -27.68
C LEU A 237 -4.02 7.70 -26.20
N GLU A 238 -5.29 7.69 -25.80
CA GLU A 238 -5.72 7.30 -24.45
C GLU A 238 -5.82 5.78 -24.27
N LEU A 239 -6.11 5.00 -25.33
CA LEU A 239 -6.22 3.53 -25.26
C LEU A 239 -4.93 2.78 -24.89
N SER A 240 -3.73 3.40 -24.97
CA SER A 240 -2.49 2.68 -24.64
C SER A 240 -1.33 3.53 -24.14
N ASN A 241 -0.68 3.05 -23.07
CA ASN A 241 0.56 3.61 -22.55
C ASN A 241 1.83 3.26 -23.38
N ASN A 242 1.70 2.61 -24.55
CA ASN A 242 2.82 2.21 -25.41
C ASN A 242 2.69 2.79 -26.83
N TYR A 243 3.64 3.66 -27.19
CA TYR A 243 3.75 4.35 -28.47
C TYR A 243 3.79 3.40 -29.68
N PHE A 244 4.58 2.32 -29.59
CA PHE A 244 4.72 1.35 -30.69
C PHE A 244 3.43 0.55 -30.87
N LYS A 245 2.67 0.29 -29.79
CA LYS A 245 1.34 -0.31 -29.87
C LYS A 245 0.33 0.62 -30.56
N VAL A 246 0.34 1.92 -30.27
CA VAL A 246 -0.52 2.91 -30.94
C VAL A 246 -0.24 2.99 -32.45
N ILE A 247 1.03 3.05 -32.87
CA ILE A 247 1.38 3.06 -34.30
C ILE A 247 0.98 1.74 -34.98
N ASN A 248 1.14 0.59 -34.32
CA ASN A 248 0.72 -0.71 -34.86
C ASN A 248 -0.81 -0.76 -35.08
N ILE A 249 -1.61 -0.27 -34.11
CA ILE A 249 -3.07 -0.14 -34.26
C ILE A 249 -3.43 0.77 -35.45
N LEU A 250 -2.82 1.97 -35.54
CA LEU A 250 -3.01 2.89 -36.67
C LEU A 250 -2.63 2.26 -38.02
N SER A 251 -1.58 1.43 -38.05
CA SER A 251 -1.11 0.74 -39.25
C SER A 251 -2.14 -0.28 -39.75
N TYR A 252 -2.81 -1.01 -38.83
CA TYR A 252 -3.94 -1.87 -39.17
C TYR A 252 -5.17 -1.06 -39.62
N ILE A 253 -5.48 0.07 -38.98
CA ILE A 253 -6.61 0.94 -39.37
C ILE A 253 -6.43 1.49 -40.79
N PHE A 254 -5.24 1.99 -41.15
CA PHE A 254 -4.98 2.51 -42.51
C PHE A 254 -4.97 1.39 -43.56
N ARG A 255 -4.44 0.21 -43.21
CA ARG A 255 -4.50 -0.97 -44.07
C ARG A 255 -5.93 -1.48 -44.30
N PHE A 256 -6.77 -1.47 -43.26
CA PHE A 256 -8.19 -1.79 -43.37
C PHE A 256 -8.89 -0.80 -44.32
N ASN A 257 -8.74 0.50 -44.08
CA ASN A 257 -9.30 1.55 -44.92
C ASN A 257 -8.83 1.45 -46.39
N TYR A 258 -7.56 1.15 -46.63
CA TYR A 258 -7.03 0.84 -47.97
C TYR A 258 -7.72 -0.38 -48.60
N ASN A 259 -7.85 -1.49 -47.87
CA ASN A 259 -8.47 -2.72 -48.34
C ASN A 259 -9.99 -2.60 -48.57
N CYS A 260 -10.67 -1.66 -47.92
CA CYS A 260 -12.07 -1.30 -48.21
C CYS A 260 -12.22 -0.45 -49.48
N ARG A 261 -11.21 0.37 -49.83
CA ARG A 261 -11.27 1.32 -50.96
C ARG A 261 -10.62 0.82 -52.26
N LYS A 262 -9.89 -0.29 -52.26
CA LYS A 262 -9.15 -0.80 -53.43
C LYS A 262 -9.39 -2.30 -53.64
N LYS A 263 -9.66 -2.70 -54.89
CA LYS A 263 -9.84 -4.11 -55.30
C LYS A 263 -8.62 -4.98 -54.95
N SER A 264 -7.41 -4.44 -55.07
CA SER A 264 -6.14 -5.08 -54.68
C SER A 264 -5.95 -5.05 -53.15
N LYS A 265 -6.30 -6.13 -52.46
CA LYS A 265 -6.19 -6.24 -50.98
C LYS A 265 -4.74 -6.53 -50.53
N LYS A 266 -4.24 -5.76 -49.56
CA LYS A 266 -2.93 -6.00 -48.90
C LYS A 266 -3.06 -7.10 -47.84
N VAL A 267 -2.48 -8.27 -48.13
CA VAL A 267 -2.40 -9.47 -47.26
C VAL A 267 -0.97 -9.63 -46.69
N GLY A 268 -0.75 -10.49 -45.69
CA GLY A 268 0.57 -10.70 -45.06
C GLY A 268 0.89 -9.77 -43.87
N PRO A 269 2.16 -9.65 -43.43
CA PRO A 269 2.58 -8.76 -42.34
C PRO A 269 2.46 -7.26 -42.70
N LEU A 270 2.64 -6.38 -41.72
CA LEU A 270 2.70 -4.93 -41.94
C LEU A 270 4.09 -4.50 -42.43
N THR A 271 4.14 -3.65 -43.47
CA THR A 271 5.40 -3.15 -44.04
C THR A 271 5.84 -1.84 -43.38
N VAL A 272 7.16 -1.58 -43.40
CA VAL A 272 7.79 -0.37 -42.82
C VAL A 272 7.18 0.93 -43.38
N ALA A 273 6.75 0.92 -44.65
CA ALA A 273 6.09 2.06 -45.27
C ALA A 273 4.76 2.44 -44.58
N VAL A 274 3.96 1.45 -44.15
CA VAL A 274 2.70 1.70 -43.42
C VAL A 274 3.00 2.22 -42.01
N PHE A 275 3.99 1.65 -41.32
CA PHE A 275 4.45 2.17 -40.03
C PHE A 275 4.90 3.64 -40.13
N LYS A 276 5.64 4.01 -41.19
CA LYS A 276 5.99 5.40 -41.49
C LYS A 276 4.74 6.27 -41.68
N GLU A 277 3.78 5.86 -42.51
CA GLU A 277 2.55 6.65 -42.76
C GLU A 277 1.74 6.90 -41.47
N SER A 278 1.61 5.87 -40.63
CA SER A 278 0.97 5.96 -39.30
C SER A 278 1.73 6.86 -38.33
N GLU A 279 3.06 6.80 -38.32
CA GLU A 279 3.88 7.69 -37.50
C GLU A 279 3.80 9.16 -37.96
N ILE A 280 3.89 9.41 -39.27
CA ILE A 280 3.79 10.75 -39.88
C ILE A 280 2.45 11.41 -39.55
N LYS A 281 1.33 10.71 -39.72
CA LYS A 281 -0.01 11.25 -39.39
C LYS A 281 -0.18 11.54 -37.89
N LEU A 282 0.36 10.67 -37.03
CA LEU A 282 0.31 10.86 -35.57
C LEU A 282 1.17 12.04 -35.10
N ILE A 283 2.35 12.23 -35.72
CA ILE A 283 3.22 13.40 -35.51
C ILE A 283 2.50 14.68 -35.95
N LYS A 284 1.97 14.73 -37.18
CA LYS A 284 1.25 15.90 -37.70
C LYS A 284 0.07 16.27 -36.81
N HIS A 285 -0.68 15.29 -36.36
CA HIS A 285 -1.80 15.50 -35.45
C HIS A 285 -1.34 16.14 -34.12
N ALA A 286 -0.30 15.61 -33.47
CA ALA A 286 0.27 16.24 -32.27
C ALA A 286 0.77 17.67 -32.56
N GLN A 287 1.42 17.92 -33.71
CA GLN A 287 1.93 19.23 -34.08
C GLN A 287 0.83 20.29 -34.34
N ARG A 288 -0.43 19.91 -34.66
CA ARG A 288 -1.55 20.87 -34.79
C ARG A 288 -1.69 21.75 -33.54
N SER A 289 -1.48 21.17 -32.35
CA SER A 289 -1.56 21.88 -31.07
C SER A 289 -0.51 22.99 -30.87
N LEU A 290 0.53 23.06 -31.72
CA LEU A 290 1.55 24.12 -31.69
C LEU A 290 1.31 25.24 -32.69
N PHE A 291 0.69 24.93 -33.84
CA PHE A 291 0.66 25.82 -35.01
C PHE A 291 -0.76 26.27 -35.40
N HIS A 292 -1.72 26.11 -34.49
CA HIS A 292 -3.15 26.32 -34.70
C HIS A 292 -3.58 27.76 -35.09
N LYS A 293 -2.65 28.73 -35.02
CA LYS A 293 -2.84 30.15 -35.40
C LYS A 293 -1.80 30.67 -36.42
N LYS A 294 -1.04 29.81 -37.11
CA LYS A 294 0.11 30.14 -38.00
C LYS A 294 1.32 30.85 -37.34
N GLU A 295 1.12 31.61 -36.27
CA GLU A 295 2.22 32.23 -35.51
C GLU A 295 3.11 31.19 -34.83
N ILE A 296 4.42 31.43 -34.79
CA ILE A 296 5.38 30.60 -34.04
C ILE A 296 5.41 31.12 -32.59
N PRO A 297 5.11 30.29 -31.57
CA PRO A 297 5.14 30.73 -30.18
C PRO A 297 6.53 31.24 -29.78
N SER A 298 6.59 32.39 -29.09
CA SER A 298 7.83 33.08 -28.71
C SER A 298 8.83 32.21 -27.93
N CYS A 299 8.34 31.20 -27.19
CA CYS A 299 9.17 30.21 -26.48
C CYS A 299 9.88 29.17 -27.37
N ILE A 300 9.69 29.23 -28.70
CA ILE A 300 10.28 28.34 -29.71
C ILE A 300 11.16 29.14 -30.71
N SER A 301 11.16 30.48 -30.65
CA SER A 301 11.94 31.39 -31.51
C SER A 301 13.43 31.05 -31.63
N ASN A 302 14.08 30.67 -30.52
CA ASN A 302 15.50 30.30 -30.46
C ASN A 302 15.82 28.90 -31.04
N LEU A 303 14.87 28.26 -31.74
CA LEU A 303 15.06 27.00 -32.45
C LEU A 303 14.82 27.26 -33.94
N PHE A 304 15.81 26.93 -34.78
CA PHE A 304 15.73 27.09 -36.24
C PHE A 304 14.71 26.10 -36.83
N LEU A 305 13.42 26.45 -36.78
CA LEU A 305 12.34 25.58 -37.27
C LEU A 305 12.30 25.56 -38.80
N PHE A 306 12.06 24.38 -39.36
CA PHE A 306 11.72 24.21 -40.77
C PHE A 306 10.69 23.10 -40.96
N VAL A 307 10.02 23.09 -42.11
CA VAL A 307 9.09 22.02 -42.51
C VAL A 307 9.80 21.10 -43.50
N ASP A 308 9.74 19.79 -43.29
CA ASP A 308 10.32 18.82 -44.22
C ASP A 308 9.38 18.47 -45.39
N GLY A 309 9.89 17.73 -46.38
CA GLY A 309 9.09 17.22 -47.51
C GLY A 309 8.01 16.21 -47.14
N GLU A 310 8.01 15.65 -45.92
CA GLU A 310 6.88 14.86 -45.40
C GLU A 310 5.79 15.78 -44.78
N GLY A 311 6.03 17.09 -44.65
CA GLY A 311 5.14 18.09 -44.07
C GLY A 311 5.16 18.13 -42.53
N ILE A 312 6.29 17.76 -41.91
CA ILE A 312 6.51 17.72 -40.47
C ILE A 312 7.46 18.86 -40.06
N VAL A 313 7.16 19.53 -38.94
CA VAL A 313 8.05 20.56 -38.38
C VAL A 313 9.22 19.91 -37.64
N ARG A 314 10.45 20.37 -37.94
CA ARG A 314 11.72 19.90 -37.37
C ARG A 314 12.53 21.05 -36.79
N VAL A 315 13.49 20.70 -35.95
CA VAL A 315 14.51 21.61 -35.42
C VAL A 315 15.80 21.46 -36.23
N GLY A 316 16.27 22.54 -36.86
CA GLY A 316 17.59 22.66 -37.46
C GLY A 316 18.68 23.00 -36.43
N GLY A 317 19.95 22.87 -36.82
CA GLY A 317 21.09 23.16 -35.96
C GLY A 317 22.42 22.71 -36.56
N LYS A 318 23.52 22.94 -35.81
CA LYS A 318 24.92 22.81 -36.26
C LYS A 318 25.40 21.38 -36.60
N LEU A 319 24.52 20.40 -36.74
CA LEU A 319 24.85 19.00 -37.05
C LEU A 319 24.62 18.62 -38.53
N GLU A 320 24.34 19.60 -39.38
CA GLU A 320 24.08 19.42 -40.82
C GLU A 320 25.19 18.64 -41.55
N ASN A 321 26.46 18.93 -41.25
CA ASN A 321 27.62 18.24 -41.86
C ASN A 321 28.08 16.98 -41.09
N ALA A 322 27.43 16.60 -39.99
CA ALA A 322 27.85 15.44 -39.19
C ALA A 322 27.49 14.09 -39.86
N SER A 323 28.23 13.04 -39.57
CA SER A 323 27.99 11.67 -40.07
C SER A 323 26.88 10.91 -39.33
N VAL A 324 25.80 11.61 -38.95
CA VAL A 324 24.66 11.06 -38.20
C VAL A 324 23.38 11.03 -39.04
N SER A 325 22.40 10.22 -38.64
CA SER A 325 21.15 10.07 -39.40
C SER A 325 20.33 11.36 -39.48
N TYR A 326 19.56 11.53 -40.55
CA TYR A 326 18.73 12.74 -40.77
C TYR A 326 17.77 13.03 -39.60
N LEU A 327 17.23 11.99 -38.94
CA LEU A 327 16.37 12.13 -37.76
C LEU A 327 17.12 12.66 -36.52
N HIS A 328 18.44 12.43 -36.44
CA HIS A 328 19.31 12.95 -35.38
C HIS A 328 19.78 14.38 -35.71
N LYS A 329 20.08 14.68 -36.98
CA LYS A 329 20.39 16.05 -37.44
C LYS A 329 19.21 17.00 -37.22
N HIS A 330 18.01 16.51 -37.58
CA HIS A 330 16.79 17.30 -37.64
C HIS A 330 15.64 16.61 -36.87
N PRO A 331 15.70 16.61 -35.52
CA PRO A 331 14.69 15.98 -34.70
C PRO A 331 13.33 16.69 -34.83
N VAL A 332 12.27 15.89 -34.85
CA VAL A 332 10.88 16.34 -34.99
C VAL A 332 10.43 17.08 -33.72
N ILE A 333 9.89 18.29 -33.83
CA ILE A 333 9.43 19.02 -32.65
C ILE A 333 8.14 18.38 -32.08
N LEU A 334 8.07 18.21 -30.75
CA LEU A 334 6.86 17.72 -30.07
C LEU A 334 6.33 18.74 -29.04
N PRO A 335 4.99 18.91 -28.94
CA PRO A 335 4.39 19.87 -28.02
C PRO A 335 4.66 19.55 -26.55
N LYS A 336 4.84 20.60 -25.74
CA LYS A 336 5.00 20.52 -24.28
C LYS A 336 3.83 19.73 -23.68
N CYS A 337 4.15 18.73 -22.86
CA CYS A 337 3.16 17.89 -22.16
C CYS A 337 2.15 17.10 -23.03
N SER A 338 2.30 17.07 -24.37
CA SER A 338 1.44 16.26 -25.26
C SER A 338 1.39 14.78 -24.85
N LYS A 339 0.22 14.13 -25.04
CA LYS A 339 0.06 12.69 -24.74
C LYS A 339 1.09 11.86 -25.52
N LEU A 340 1.27 12.14 -26.81
CA LEU A 340 2.28 11.51 -27.66
C LEU A 340 3.71 11.58 -27.06
N SER A 341 4.12 12.74 -26.52
CA SER A 341 5.43 12.86 -25.83
C SER A 341 5.50 11.94 -24.61
N LYS A 342 4.49 11.96 -23.73
CA LYS A 342 4.44 11.11 -22.54
C LYS A 342 4.53 9.62 -22.90
N LEU A 343 3.77 9.19 -23.91
CA LEU A 343 3.82 7.81 -24.42
C LEU A 343 5.20 7.43 -24.96
N TYR A 344 5.83 8.30 -25.75
CA TYR A 344 7.14 8.02 -26.33
C TYR A 344 8.24 7.90 -25.27
N PHE A 345 8.29 8.82 -24.30
CA PHE A 345 9.25 8.76 -23.18
C PHE A 345 9.04 7.49 -22.34
N ASN A 346 7.80 7.15 -21.98
CA ASN A 346 7.50 5.94 -21.22
C ASN A 346 7.90 4.67 -22.00
N SER A 347 7.63 4.63 -23.31
CA SER A 347 7.95 3.49 -24.18
C SER A 347 9.45 3.29 -24.36
N LEU A 348 10.23 4.38 -24.53
CA LEU A 348 11.69 4.30 -24.58
C LEU A 348 12.28 3.93 -23.22
N HIS A 349 11.76 4.46 -22.11
CA HIS A 349 12.25 4.13 -20.78
C HIS A 349 12.14 2.62 -20.48
N THR A 350 10.98 1.99 -20.76
CA THR A 350 10.83 0.54 -20.61
C THR A 350 11.65 -0.25 -21.64
N ARG A 351 11.70 0.18 -22.91
CA ARG A 351 12.45 -0.53 -23.97
C ARG A 351 13.98 -0.47 -23.78
N LEU A 352 14.48 0.56 -23.11
CA LEU A 352 15.89 0.73 -22.76
C LEU A 352 16.15 0.36 -21.29
N PHE A 353 15.54 -0.74 -20.82
CA PHE A 353 15.78 -1.36 -19.52
C PHE A 353 15.80 -0.38 -18.33
N HIS A 354 14.80 0.50 -18.26
CA HIS A 354 14.64 1.50 -17.21
C HIS A 354 15.75 2.57 -17.14
N VAL A 355 16.38 2.91 -18.29
CA VAL A 355 17.39 3.97 -18.40
C VAL A 355 17.02 5.27 -17.68
N GLY A 356 17.99 5.81 -16.94
CA GLY A 356 17.83 7.03 -16.14
C GLY A 356 17.66 8.32 -16.96
N PRO A 357 17.33 9.46 -16.31
CA PRO A 357 16.77 10.64 -16.98
C PRO A 357 17.65 11.26 -18.07
N GLN A 358 18.98 11.22 -17.92
CA GLN A 358 19.91 11.74 -18.92
C GLN A 358 19.98 10.86 -20.17
N GLY A 359 20.13 9.53 -19.98
CA GLY A 359 20.14 8.57 -21.09
C GLY A 359 18.79 8.50 -21.82
N LEU A 360 17.67 8.59 -21.08
CA LEU A 360 16.33 8.69 -21.66
C LEU A 360 16.19 9.94 -22.54
N LEU A 361 16.63 11.11 -22.06
CA LEU A 361 16.60 12.35 -22.84
C LEU A 361 17.50 12.28 -24.09
N ASN A 362 18.66 11.62 -23.99
CA ASN A 362 19.53 11.41 -25.15
C ASN A 362 18.85 10.53 -26.20
N ALA A 363 18.30 9.38 -25.80
CA ALA A 363 17.59 8.46 -26.69
C ALA A 363 16.38 9.10 -27.37
N VAL A 364 15.62 9.96 -26.66
CA VAL A 364 14.53 10.75 -27.27
C VAL A 364 15.06 11.70 -28.34
N ARG A 365 16.15 12.41 -28.06
CA ARG A 365 16.72 13.45 -28.95
C ARG A 365 17.27 12.92 -30.27
N GLN A 366 17.54 11.61 -30.39
CA GLN A 366 17.91 10.98 -31.66
C GLN A 366 16.79 11.00 -32.72
N LYS A 367 15.55 11.40 -32.34
CA LYS A 367 14.41 11.51 -33.25
C LYS A 367 13.46 12.67 -32.96
N PHE A 368 13.30 13.06 -31.69
CA PHE A 368 12.28 14.04 -31.26
C PHE A 368 12.84 15.12 -30.33
N TRP A 369 12.47 16.37 -30.60
CA TRP A 369 12.74 17.53 -29.76
C TRP A 369 11.47 17.92 -29.00
N SER A 370 11.23 17.28 -27.86
CA SER A 370 10.07 17.57 -27.01
C SER A 370 10.31 18.80 -26.15
N LEU A 371 9.41 19.78 -26.23
CA LEU A 371 9.45 21.00 -25.42
C LEU A 371 9.36 20.64 -23.92
N SER A 372 10.27 21.18 -23.12
CA SER A 372 10.48 20.79 -21.70
C SER A 372 10.96 19.34 -21.47
N GLY A 373 11.53 18.66 -22.48
CA GLY A 373 11.92 17.24 -22.40
C GLY A 373 12.79 16.83 -21.21
N ARG A 374 13.65 17.72 -20.66
CA ARG A 374 14.40 17.48 -19.40
C ARG A 374 13.46 17.16 -18.22
N SER A 375 12.35 17.88 -18.12
CA SER A 375 11.34 17.69 -17.06
C SER A 375 10.54 16.40 -17.28
N ILE A 376 10.20 16.10 -18.54
CA ILE A 376 9.48 14.88 -18.91
C ILE A 376 10.33 13.64 -18.59
N ALA A 377 11.63 13.63 -18.95
CA ALA A 377 12.53 12.53 -18.61
C ALA A 377 12.66 12.28 -17.11
N ARG A 378 12.82 13.34 -16.30
CA ARG A 378 12.84 13.24 -14.84
C ARG A 378 11.53 12.67 -14.31
N LYS A 379 10.39 13.16 -14.81
CA LYS A 379 9.05 12.73 -14.37
C LYS A 379 8.74 11.27 -14.76
N THR A 380 9.04 10.83 -15.98
CA THR A 380 8.87 9.44 -16.42
C THR A 380 9.63 8.45 -15.54
N VAL A 381 10.90 8.72 -15.21
CA VAL A 381 11.70 7.84 -14.34
C VAL A 381 11.19 7.86 -12.90
N HIS A 382 10.86 9.04 -12.36
CA HIS A 382 10.35 9.17 -10.99
C HIS A 382 8.97 8.52 -10.78
N GLN A 383 8.09 8.57 -11.79
CA GLN A 383 6.78 7.91 -11.76
C GLN A 383 6.83 6.42 -12.16
N CYS A 384 8.01 5.86 -12.48
CA CYS A 384 8.14 4.45 -12.82
C CYS A 384 8.19 3.58 -11.55
N VAL A 385 7.16 2.74 -11.37
CA VAL A 385 7.05 1.81 -10.23
C VAL A 385 8.27 0.88 -10.11
N THR A 386 8.84 0.41 -11.23
CA THR A 386 10.06 -0.42 -11.21
C THR A 386 11.28 0.35 -10.71
N CYS A 387 11.47 1.59 -11.15
CA CYS A 387 12.56 2.46 -10.68
C CYS A 387 12.39 2.81 -9.20
N PHE A 388 11.17 3.07 -8.75
CA PHE A 388 10.85 3.37 -7.36
C PHE A 388 11.15 2.17 -6.45
N LYS A 389 10.70 0.96 -6.81
CA LYS A 389 10.99 -0.28 -6.07
C LYS A 389 12.49 -0.56 -5.96
N ASN A 390 13.26 -0.30 -7.02
CA ASN A 390 14.70 -0.54 -7.06
C ASN A 390 15.53 0.61 -6.43
N ARG A 391 14.89 1.71 -6.01
CA ARG A 391 15.53 2.81 -5.28
C ARG A 391 14.59 3.33 -4.17
N PRO A 392 14.34 2.54 -3.11
CA PRO A 392 13.52 2.97 -2.00
C PRO A 392 14.18 4.17 -1.32
N ILE A 393 13.48 5.31 -1.33
CA ILE A 393 13.87 6.47 -0.52
C ILE A 393 13.40 6.15 0.90
N LEU A 394 14.34 5.78 1.78
CA LEU A 394 14.07 5.66 3.21
C LEU A 394 13.65 7.04 3.73
N SER A 395 12.39 7.18 4.12
CA SER A 395 11.91 8.38 4.80
C SER A 395 12.66 8.52 6.13
N SER A 396 13.41 9.60 6.31
CA SER A 396 14.00 9.96 7.60
C SER A 396 12.88 10.08 8.65
N GLN A 397 12.83 9.16 9.61
CA GLN A 397 11.89 9.25 10.71
C GLN A 397 12.17 10.52 11.51
N ILE A 398 11.17 11.39 11.64
CA ILE A 398 11.26 12.53 12.55
C ILE A 398 11.40 11.95 13.96
N MET A 399 12.55 12.20 14.60
CA MET A 399 12.77 11.75 15.97
C MET A 399 11.86 12.55 16.90
N GLY A 400 11.18 11.85 17.82
CA GLY A 400 10.39 12.50 18.85
C GLY A 400 11.26 13.37 19.76
N ASN A 401 10.69 14.45 20.30
CA ASN A 401 11.35 15.32 21.26
C ASN A 401 11.88 14.51 22.45
N LEU A 402 13.05 14.89 22.97
CA LEU A 402 13.59 14.28 24.18
C LEU A 402 12.69 14.62 25.39
N PRO A 403 12.47 13.69 26.33
CA PRO A 403 11.68 13.95 27.53
C PRO A 403 12.36 15.03 28.39
N SER A 404 11.55 15.87 29.07
CA SER A 404 12.05 16.99 29.89
C SER A 404 13.08 16.53 30.93
N GLU A 405 12.84 15.34 31.50
CA GLU A 405 13.65 14.58 32.44
C GLU A 405 15.06 14.22 31.94
N ARG A 406 15.35 14.39 30.65
CA ARG A 406 16.67 14.16 30.03
C ARG A 406 17.36 15.45 29.60
N VAL A 407 16.62 16.56 29.46
CA VAL A 407 17.17 17.86 29.01
C VAL A 407 17.41 18.80 30.19
N ASN A 408 16.59 18.70 31.24
CA ASN A 408 16.69 19.54 32.43
C ASN A 408 17.81 19.05 33.37
N ILE A 409 18.55 20.01 33.92
CA ILE A 409 19.62 19.75 34.90
C ILE A 409 19.01 19.14 36.17
N SER A 410 19.60 18.06 36.65
CA SER A 410 19.22 17.35 37.87
C SER A 410 20.43 16.62 38.45
N SER A 411 20.44 16.36 39.77
CA SER A 411 21.56 15.69 40.43
C SER A 411 21.74 14.25 39.90
N PRO A 412 22.91 13.62 40.10
CA PRO A 412 23.10 12.22 39.77
C PRO A 412 21.97 11.37 40.37
N PHE A 413 21.42 10.48 39.54
CA PHE A 413 20.33 9.57 39.88
C PHE A 413 19.02 10.17 40.44
N THR A 414 18.76 11.50 40.37
CA THR A 414 17.40 12.03 40.66
C THR A 414 16.34 11.35 39.79
N ILE A 415 16.72 11.05 38.55
CA ILE A 415 15.93 10.32 37.56
C ILE A 415 16.80 9.20 36.97
N ALA A 416 16.29 7.97 37.04
CA ALA A 416 17.01 6.78 36.61
C ALA A 416 16.14 5.83 35.77
N GLY A 417 16.69 5.33 34.67
CA GLY A 417 16.14 4.17 33.95
C GLY A 417 16.65 2.87 34.57
N LEU A 418 15.81 1.84 34.62
CA LEU A 418 16.13 0.56 35.26
C LEU A 418 15.86 -0.61 34.29
N ASP A 419 16.86 -1.45 34.08
CA ASP A 419 16.82 -2.65 33.22
C ASP A 419 17.41 -3.86 33.98
N LEU A 420 17.10 -5.08 33.52
CA LEU A 420 17.71 -6.31 34.01
C LEU A 420 18.66 -6.93 32.98
N CYS A 421 19.78 -7.43 33.47
CA CYS A 421 20.73 -8.25 32.72
C CYS A 421 20.86 -9.63 33.37
N GLY A 422 20.61 -10.70 32.61
CA GLY A 422 20.75 -12.09 33.08
C GLY A 422 19.87 -13.08 32.31
N PRO A 423 19.71 -14.32 32.83
CA PRO A 423 20.41 -14.85 34.00
C PRO A 423 21.93 -14.99 33.75
N PHE A 424 22.71 -14.87 34.83
CA PHE A 424 24.07 -15.39 34.92
C PHE A 424 24.07 -16.61 35.86
N LEU A 425 25.12 -17.44 35.79
CA LEU A 425 25.22 -18.68 36.55
C LEU A 425 26.33 -18.57 37.60
N GLU A 426 25.92 -18.34 38.85
CA GLU A 426 26.83 -18.36 40.00
C GLU A 426 27.03 -19.79 40.53
N LYS A 427 28.07 -19.94 41.35
CA LYS A 427 28.47 -21.20 41.97
C LYS A 427 28.63 -21.02 43.48
N TYR A 428 28.11 -21.94 44.27
CA TYR A 428 28.23 -21.86 45.73
C TYR A 428 29.68 -22.02 46.21
N LYS A 429 30.00 -21.35 47.32
CA LYS A 429 31.31 -21.44 47.99
C LYS A 429 31.63 -22.90 48.31
N ASN A 430 32.87 -23.33 48.06
CA ASN A 430 33.37 -24.72 48.21
C ASN A 430 32.71 -25.83 47.36
N GLN A 431 31.67 -25.54 46.56
CA GLN A 431 31.02 -26.51 45.67
C GLN A 431 32.02 -27.04 44.60
N ARG A 432 32.15 -28.36 44.45
CA ARG A 432 32.99 -28.96 43.38
C ARG A 432 32.18 -29.28 42.12
N LYS A 433 31.12 -30.08 42.26
CA LYS A 433 30.01 -30.29 41.30
C LYS A 433 28.67 -29.93 41.99
N GLY A 434 27.65 -29.60 41.22
CA GLY A 434 26.29 -29.35 41.72
C GLY A 434 25.51 -28.37 40.83
N THR A 435 24.29 -28.04 41.26
CA THR A 435 23.44 -27.03 40.59
C THR A 435 24.04 -25.63 40.74
N LEU A 436 24.03 -24.89 39.63
CA LEU A 436 24.40 -23.47 39.55
C LEU A 436 23.15 -22.63 39.81
N ASN A 437 23.27 -21.57 40.61
CA ASN A 437 22.15 -20.65 40.87
C ASN A 437 22.07 -19.55 39.79
N LYS A 438 20.88 -18.97 39.59
CA LYS A 438 20.61 -17.97 38.56
C LYS A 438 20.51 -16.58 39.17
N VAL A 439 21.60 -15.80 39.07
CA VAL A 439 21.64 -14.40 39.51
C VAL A 439 21.32 -13.43 38.36
N TYR A 440 20.87 -12.24 38.74
CA TYR A 440 20.48 -11.16 37.83
C TYR A 440 21.19 -9.87 38.23
N ILE A 441 21.46 -9.00 37.27
CA ILE A 441 22.02 -7.68 37.52
C ILE A 441 20.92 -6.65 37.26
N CYS A 442 20.64 -5.82 38.26
CA CYS A 442 19.88 -4.59 38.09
C CYS A 442 20.81 -3.50 37.56
N VAL A 443 20.52 -3.00 36.36
CA VAL A 443 21.26 -1.91 35.70
C VAL A 443 20.45 -0.64 35.87
N CYS A 444 20.97 0.32 36.64
CA CYS A 444 20.37 1.64 36.86
C CYS A 444 21.17 2.70 36.11
N ILE A 445 20.52 3.56 35.32
CA ILE A 445 21.19 4.53 34.45
C ILE A 445 20.59 5.91 34.66
N CYS A 446 21.41 6.85 35.13
CA CYS A 446 21.03 8.24 35.36
C CYS A 446 20.74 8.96 34.04
N PHE A 447 19.63 9.71 33.98
CA PHE A 447 19.24 10.43 32.76
C PHE A 447 20.11 11.67 32.49
N SER A 448 20.53 12.42 33.51
CA SER A 448 21.32 13.65 33.35
C SER A 448 22.80 13.35 33.05
N THR A 449 23.45 12.54 33.87
CA THR A 449 24.92 12.29 33.79
C THR A 449 25.30 11.08 32.94
N LYS A 450 24.33 10.25 32.53
CA LYS A 450 24.53 8.92 31.92
C LYS A 450 25.33 7.95 32.81
N ALA A 451 25.50 8.24 34.10
CA ALA A 451 26.13 7.34 35.06
C ALA A 451 25.37 6.01 35.15
N ILE A 452 26.13 4.93 35.29
CA ILE A 452 25.61 3.57 35.43
C ILE A 452 25.84 3.11 36.87
N HIS A 453 24.88 2.43 37.46
CA HIS A 453 25.02 1.71 38.72
C HIS A 453 24.51 0.28 38.57
N LEU A 454 25.25 -0.68 39.13
CA LEU A 454 25.08 -2.10 38.91
C LEU A 454 24.93 -2.83 40.25
N GLU A 455 23.80 -3.48 40.47
CA GLU A 455 23.56 -4.25 41.70
C GLU A 455 23.21 -5.71 41.36
N LEU A 456 23.78 -6.65 42.12
CA LEU A 456 23.49 -8.07 42.04
C LEU A 456 22.18 -8.42 42.78
N LEU A 457 21.38 -9.30 42.17
CA LEU A 457 20.14 -9.87 42.67
C LEU A 457 20.22 -11.39 42.65
N SER A 458 19.98 -12.01 43.80
CA SER A 458 19.84 -13.46 43.99
C SER A 458 18.61 -14.03 43.28
N ASP A 459 17.55 -13.24 43.20
CA ASP A 459 16.20 -13.65 42.82
C ASP A 459 15.37 -12.43 42.37
N LEU A 460 14.11 -12.66 42.00
CA LEU A 460 13.21 -11.64 41.46
C LEU A 460 11.94 -11.49 42.32
N THR A 461 12.15 -11.29 43.62
CA THR A 461 11.12 -10.92 44.61
C THR A 461 11.12 -9.42 44.90
N SER A 462 10.05 -8.95 45.52
CA SER A 462 9.92 -7.57 45.99
C SER A 462 10.95 -7.22 47.06
N ASP A 463 11.22 -8.13 48.00
CA ASP A 463 12.20 -7.89 49.07
C ASP A 463 13.62 -7.77 48.52
N ALA A 464 14.01 -8.59 47.54
CA ALA A 464 15.28 -8.45 46.83
C ALA A 464 15.39 -7.11 46.09
N LEU A 465 14.29 -6.66 45.45
CA LEU A 465 14.23 -5.36 44.76
C LEU A 465 14.28 -4.18 45.74
N ILE A 466 13.56 -4.24 46.86
CA ILE A 466 13.57 -3.22 47.92
C ILE A 466 14.95 -3.16 48.58
N ALA A 467 15.59 -4.30 48.87
CA ALA A 467 16.94 -4.35 49.40
C ALA A 467 17.96 -3.74 48.41
N LYS A 468 17.84 -4.05 47.11
CA LYS A 468 18.63 -3.41 46.04
C LYS A 468 18.37 -1.90 45.96
N LEU A 469 17.12 -1.46 46.12
CA LEU A 469 16.78 -0.04 46.07
C LEU A 469 17.35 0.72 47.27
N LYS A 470 17.29 0.14 48.47
CA LYS A 470 17.93 0.69 49.69
C LYS A 470 19.45 0.77 49.57
N ARG A 471 20.13 -0.27 49.03
CA ARG A 471 21.58 -0.21 48.80
C ARG A 471 21.95 0.86 47.75
N PHE A 472 21.18 0.97 46.69
CA PHE A 472 21.34 2.01 45.66
C PHE A 472 21.13 3.42 46.21
N THR A 473 20.03 3.69 46.95
CA THR A 473 19.77 5.04 47.48
C THR A 473 20.79 5.45 48.55
N SER A 474 21.24 4.52 49.39
CA SER A 474 22.34 4.78 50.34
C SER A 474 23.69 5.07 49.66
N ARG A 475 23.92 4.59 48.43
CA ARG A 475 25.15 4.84 47.65
C ARG A 475 25.07 6.04 46.70
N ARG A 476 23.87 6.39 46.22
CA ARG A 476 23.67 7.32 45.10
C ARG A 476 22.67 8.46 45.35
N GLY A 477 22.05 8.50 46.53
CA GLY A 477 20.97 9.43 46.84
C GLY A 477 19.61 8.92 46.38
N LYS A 478 18.56 9.65 46.76
CA LYS A 478 17.16 9.24 46.57
C LYS A 478 16.63 9.66 45.19
N CYS A 479 16.07 8.72 44.44
CA CYS A 479 15.35 9.02 43.20
C CYS A 479 14.05 9.80 43.49
N SER A 480 13.70 10.72 42.60
CA SER A 480 12.33 11.24 42.45
C SER A 480 11.54 10.41 41.44
N LYS A 481 12.17 9.98 40.33
CA LYS A 481 11.51 9.21 39.26
C LYS A 481 12.33 7.98 38.85
N ILE A 482 11.66 6.84 38.67
CA ILE A 482 12.25 5.62 38.09
C ILE A 482 11.50 5.24 36.82
N TYR A 483 12.22 4.95 35.73
CA TYR A 483 11.67 4.57 34.44
C TYR A 483 11.98 3.11 34.09
N THR A 484 11.00 2.38 33.54
CA THR A 484 11.17 1.01 33.01
C THR A 484 10.47 0.76 31.69
N ASP A 485 10.93 -0.24 30.95
CA ASP A 485 10.36 -0.63 29.66
C ASP A 485 8.99 -1.31 29.76
N ASN A 486 8.14 -1.06 28.76
CA ASN A 486 6.77 -1.56 28.70
C ASN A 486 6.71 -2.95 28.03
N ALA A 487 6.51 -3.98 28.85
CA ALA A 487 6.62 -5.38 28.45
C ALA A 487 5.55 -5.90 27.45
N THR A 488 4.49 -5.13 27.20
CA THR A 488 3.29 -5.60 26.46
C THR A 488 3.56 -6.14 25.05
N ASN A 489 4.64 -5.71 24.38
CA ASN A 489 4.97 -6.15 23.02
C ASN A 489 5.93 -7.37 22.96
N PHE A 490 6.41 -7.88 24.11
CA PHE A 490 7.41 -8.93 24.15
C PHE A 490 6.82 -10.35 24.04
N VAL A 491 6.31 -10.68 22.85
CA VAL A 491 5.86 -12.04 22.49
C VAL A 491 6.95 -13.07 22.82
N GLY A 492 8.20 -12.78 22.42
CA GLY A 492 9.36 -13.67 22.59
C GLY A 492 10.28 -13.43 23.80
N ALA A 493 9.95 -12.58 24.79
CA ALA A 493 10.87 -12.39 25.93
C ALA A 493 10.95 -13.62 26.85
N ASN A 494 12.16 -13.86 27.35
CA ASN A 494 12.49 -14.79 28.41
C ASN A 494 11.50 -14.68 29.59
N SER A 495 10.99 -15.81 30.09
CA SER A 495 9.94 -15.86 31.13
C SER A 495 10.35 -15.14 32.43
N ILE A 496 11.65 -15.05 32.67
CA ILE A 496 12.30 -14.28 33.74
C ILE A 496 11.99 -12.78 33.64
N LEU A 497 12.12 -12.17 32.46
CA LEU A 497 11.77 -10.76 32.25
C LEU A 497 10.26 -10.55 32.44
N LYS A 498 9.43 -11.50 31.98
CA LYS A 498 7.98 -11.47 32.21
C LYS A 498 7.63 -11.52 33.70
N LYS A 499 8.38 -12.26 34.54
CA LYS A 499 8.23 -12.20 36.02
C LYS A 499 8.56 -10.81 36.57
N PHE A 500 9.71 -10.24 36.20
CA PHE A 500 10.14 -8.93 36.68
C PHE A 500 9.15 -7.81 36.29
N HIS A 501 8.76 -7.74 35.02
CA HIS A 501 7.75 -6.79 34.59
C HIS A 501 6.37 -7.05 35.21
N LYS A 502 5.99 -8.30 35.54
CA LYS A 502 4.77 -8.55 36.32
C LYS A 502 4.87 -7.94 37.72
N LEU A 503 6.01 -8.12 38.40
CA LEU A 503 6.30 -7.55 39.72
C LEU A 503 6.19 -6.01 39.76
N ILE A 504 6.49 -5.34 38.65
CA ILE A 504 6.45 -3.87 38.56
C ILE A 504 5.09 -3.37 38.03
N ASN A 505 4.49 -4.05 37.04
CA ASN A 505 3.17 -3.69 36.51
C ASN A 505 2.06 -3.92 37.55
N PHE A 506 2.23 -4.92 38.41
CA PHE A 506 1.35 -5.29 39.49
C PHE A 506 2.20 -5.44 40.76
N PRO A 507 2.63 -4.32 41.37
CA PRO A 507 3.40 -4.35 42.60
C PRO A 507 2.56 -5.00 43.70
N ASP A 508 3.21 -5.83 44.52
CA ASP A 508 2.58 -6.29 45.75
C ASP A 508 2.48 -5.12 46.75
N GLU A 509 1.74 -5.37 47.83
CA GLU A 509 1.45 -4.36 48.84
C GLU A 509 2.74 -3.81 49.48
N ASN A 510 3.79 -4.63 49.61
CA ASN A 510 5.08 -4.24 50.18
C ASN A 510 5.82 -3.27 49.25
N LEU A 511 5.93 -3.60 47.96
CA LEU A 511 6.61 -2.78 46.96
C LEU A 511 5.85 -1.48 46.69
N ALA A 512 4.51 -1.54 46.64
CA ALA A 512 3.66 -0.37 46.50
C ALA A 512 3.77 0.57 47.71
N LYS A 513 3.71 0.03 48.94
CA LYS A 513 3.93 0.81 50.17
C LYS A 513 5.31 1.46 50.20
N TYR A 514 6.37 0.75 49.78
CA TYR A 514 7.72 1.29 49.76
C TYR A 514 7.88 2.48 48.81
N PHE A 515 7.34 2.42 47.58
CA PHE A 515 7.40 3.57 46.67
C PHE A 515 6.54 4.75 47.15
N ALA A 516 5.39 4.48 47.77
CA ALA A 516 4.53 5.51 48.34
C ALA A 516 5.19 6.21 49.55
N SER A 517 5.72 5.46 50.54
CA SER A 517 6.39 6.05 51.70
C SER A 517 7.67 6.81 51.31
N GLU A 518 8.36 6.35 50.27
CA GLU A 518 9.54 7.04 49.75
C GLU A 518 9.21 8.17 48.75
N ASN A 519 7.96 8.41 48.36
CA ASN A 519 7.59 9.39 47.31
C ASN A 519 8.37 9.19 45.99
N ILE A 520 8.56 7.93 45.57
CA ILE A 520 9.26 7.58 44.32
C ILE A 520 8.22 7.36 43.21
N GLU A 521 8.19 8.24 42.21
CA GLU A 521 7.28 8.13 41.08
C GLU A 521 7.81 7.10 40.05
N TRP A 522 7.17 5.95 39.93
CA TRP A 522 7.53 4.92 38.96
C TRP A 522 6.78 5.09 37.64
N LYS A 523 7.49 5.05 36.50
CA LYS A 523 6.92 5.21 35.16
C LYS A 523 7.31 4.12 34.19
N PHE A 524 6.38 3.79 33.31
CA PHE A 524 6.63 3.02 32.10
C PHE A 524 6.75 3.95 30.90
N ILE A 525 7.62 3.60 29.94
CA ILE A 525 7.60 4.29 28.65
C ILE A 525 6.32 3.97 27.87
N PRO A 526 5.89 4.85 26.95
CA PRO A 526 4.84 4.50 26.00
C PRO A 526 5.25 3.27 25.17
N PRO A 527 4.32 2.34 24.86
CA PRO A 527 4.64 1.17 24.06
C PRO A 527 5.17 1.57 22.68
N LYS A 528 6.06 0.74 22.11
CA LYS A 528 6.70 0.95 20.80
C LYS A 528 7.48 2.28 20.65
N SER A 529 7.94 2.90 21.75
CA SER A 529 8.60 4.21 21.75
C SER A 529 10.09 4.18 22.19
N PRO A 530 10.98 3.53 21.41
CA PRO A 530 12.40 3.33 21.78
C PRO A 530 13.22 4.63 21.83
N HIS A 531 12.68 5.77 21.43
CA HIS A 531 13.34 7.08 21.59
C HIS A 531 13.38 7.55 23.05
N PHE A 532 12.47 7.05 23.91
CA PHE A 532 12.61 7.16 25.37
C PHE A 532 13.69 6.17 25.85
N GLY A 533 13.55 4.88 25.52
CA GLY A 533 14.41 3.79 26.01
C GLY A 533 15.89 3.88 25.62
N GLY A 534 16.19 4.42 24.44
CA GLY A 534 17.51 4.38 23.80
C GLY A 534 18.70 4.84 24.64
N LEU A 535 18.50 5.67 25.68
CA LEU A 535 19.58 6.07 26.59
C LEU A 535 20.01 4.95 27.55
N TRP A 536 19.08 4.30 28.25
CA TRP A 536 19.41 3.17 29.12
C TRP A 536 19.56 1.87 28.34
N GLU A 537 18.81 1.68 27.25
CA GLU A 537 19.04 0.57 26.32
C GLU A 537 20.51 0.55 25.85
N ALA A 538 21.10 1.70 25.48
CA ALA A 538 22.49 1.78 25.05
C ALA A 538 23.49 1.44 26.19
N GLY A 539 23.29 2.01 27.39
CA GLY A 539 24.17 1.73 28.54
C GLY A 539 24.06 0.27 29.01
N ALA A 540 22.85 -0.27 29.10
CA ALA A 540 22.62 -1.65 29.49
C ALA A 540 23.03 -2.64 28.38
N LYS A 541 22.95 -2.25 27.10
CA LYS A 541 23.57 -3.00 25.98
C LYS A 541 25.10 -3.04 26.10
N SER A 542 25.74 -1.96 26.55
CA SER A 542 27.17 -1.95 26.85
C SER A 542 27.50 -2.92 28.00
N VAL A 543 26.77 -2.84 29.13
CA VAL A 543 26.89 -3.80 30.26
C VAL A 543 26.71 -5.25 29.78
N LYS A 544 25.65 -5.52 29.02
CA LYS A 544 25.30 -6.83 28.42
C LYS A 544 26.38 -7.34 27.46
N HIS A 545 27.04 -6.45 26.70
CA HIS A 545 28.11 -6.81 25.76
C HIS A 545 29.41 -7.18 26.49
N HIS A 546 29.84 -6.31 27.41
CA HIS A 546 31.12 -6.44 28.09
C HIS A 546 31.14 -7.64 29.04
N LEU A 547 30.17 -7.76 29.95
CA LEU A 547 30.12 -8.83 30.94
C LEU A 547 30.09 -10.22 30.30
N LYS A 548 29.21 -10.44 29.30
CA LYS A 548 29.13 -11.75 28.61
C LYS A 548 30.45 -12.14 27.92
N ARG A 549 31.20 -11.17 27.37
CA ARG A 549 32.49 -11.39 26.69
C ARG A 549 33.71 -11.33 27.61
N ALA A 550 33.51 -11.03 28.89
CA ALA A 550 34.56 -11.03 29.91
C ALA A 550 34.48 -12.30 30.77
N ILE A 551 33.28 -12.63 31.26
CA ILE A 551 32.99 -13.83 32.07
C ILE A 551 33.02 -15.10 31.21
N GLY A 552 32.45 -15.08 30.01
CA GLY A 552 32.36 -16.26 29.14
C GLY A 552 31.66 -17.44 29.83
N ASN A 553 32.39 -18.55 29.97
CA ASN A 553 31.91 -19.79 30.64
C ASN A 553 32.44 -19.93 32.09
N LEU A 554 33.01 -18.88 32.68
CA LEU A 554 33.51 -18.93 34.06
C LEU A 554 32.36 -18.79 35.07
N HIS A 555 32.43 -19.55 36.16
CA HIS A 555 31.45 -19.52 37.26
C HIS A 555 32.10 -19.03 38.55
N PHE A 556 31.58 -17.91 39.06
CA PHE A 556 32.06 -17.20 40.24
C PHE A 556 31.10 -17.40 41.44
N THR A 557 31.55 -17.17 42.67
CA THR A 557 30.62 -16.98 43.81
C THR A 557 29.99 -15.59 43.75
N PHE A 558 28.94 -15.37 44.55
CA PHE A 558 28.31 -14.07 44.74
C PHE A 558 29.32 -12.94 45.02
N GLU A 559 30.22 -13.13 46.01
CA GLU A 559 31.26 -12.16 46.42
C GLU A 559 32.22 -11.80 45.26
N GLU A 560 32.64 -12.81 44.50
CA GLU A 560 33.55 -12.66 43.36
C GLU A 560 32.86 -11.96 42.18
N PHE A 561 31.59 -12.29 41.96
CA PHE A 561 30.78 -11.67 40.91
C PHE A 561 30.44 -10.22 41.26
N GLU A 562 30.07 -9.92 42.50
CA GLU A 562 29.88 -8.55 43.00
C GLU A 562 31.16 -7.72 42.86
N THR A 563 32.34 -8.31 43.15
CA THR A 563 33.64 -7.66 42.92
C THR A 563 33.86 -7.29 41.45
N ILE A 564 33.62 -8.23 40.52
CA ILE A 564 33.70 -7.97 39.07
C ILE A 564 32.70 -6.86 38.67
N MET A 565 31.48 -6.91 39.19
CA MET A 565 30.42 -5.94 38.87
C MET A 565 30.76 -4.52 39.31
N ILE A 566 31.30 -4.33 40.51
CA ILE A 566 31.72 -3.01 41.03
C ILE A 566 32.88 -2.45 40.23
N GLN A 567 33.87 -3.27 39.85
CA GLN A 567 34.98 -2.82 39.01
C GLN A 567 34.50 -2.45 37.60
N VAL A 568 33.60 -3.23 37.00
CA VAL A 568 33.00 -2.91 35.69
C VAL A 568 32.10 -1.67 35.75
N GLU A 569 31.43 -1.39 36.86
CA GLU A 569 30.74 -0.10 37.10
C GLU A 569 31.72 1.08 37.07
N GLY A 570 32.88 0.95 37.76
CA GLY A 570 33.93 1.97 37.75
C GLY A 570 34.46 2.25 36.35
N ILE A 571 34.82 1.21 35.60
CA ILE A 571 35.28 1.29 34.20
C ILE A 571 34.23 1.99 33.32
N LEU A 572 32.97 1.54 33.38
CA LEU A 572 31.89 2.14 32.59
C LEU A 572 31.65 3.62 32.93
N ASN A 573 31.85 4.03 34.18
CA ASN A 573 31.72 5.43 34.59
C ASN A 573 32.98 6.28 34.31
N SER A 574 34.05 5.69 33.81
CA SER A 574 35.27 6.40 33.38
C SER A 574 35.29 6.73 31.89
N ARG A 575 34.26 6.31 31.15
CA ARG A 575 34.15 6.60 29.70
C ARG A 575 33.92 8.09 29.41
N PRO A 576 34.46 8.62 28.30
CA PRO A 576 34.11 9.95 27.78
C PRO A 576 32.61 10.22 27.64
N LEU A 577 32.18 11.44 27.96
CA LEU A 577 30.86 11.99 27.61
C LEU A 577 30.90 12.91 26.39
N THR A 578 32.05 13.54 26.15
CA THR A 578 32.39 14.38 24.98
C THR A 578 33.34 13.63 24.06
N PRO A 579 33.51 14.07 22.79
CA PRO A 579 34.65 13.65 21.98
C PRO A 579 35.97 13.97 22.69
N LEU A 580 37.00 13.15 22.46
CA LEU A 580 38.38 13.47 22.82
C LEU A 580 38.90 14.52 21.84
N SER A 581 39.48 15.61 22.36
CA SER A 581 40.28 16.53 21.54
C SER A 581 41.64 15.90 21.24
N SER A 582 42.24 16.28 20.11
CA SER A 582 43.63 15.92 19.75
C SER A 582 44.63 17.03 20.10
N ASP A 583 44.14 18.14 20.64
CA ASP A 583 44.87 19.37 20.90
C ASP A 583 45.12 19.53 22.41
N ALA A 584 46.40 19.75 22.76
CA ALA A 584 46.94 19.61 24.11
C ALA A 584 46.51 20.71 25.10
N ASP A 585 46.04 21.86 24.60
CA ASP A 585 45.58 22.98 25.42
C ASP A 585 44.10 22.80 25.89
N ASN A 586 43.45 21.68 25.55
CA ASN A 586 42.09 21.38 25.99
C ASN A 586 42.04 20.71 27.37
N PHE A 587 41.02 21.06 28.15
CA PHE A 587 40.73 20.45 29.45
C PHE A 587 40.44 18.94 29.36
N ASP A 588 40.73 18.24 30.46
CA ASP A 588 40.41 16.81 30.64
C ASP A 588 38.97 16.46 30.27
N VAL A 589 38.81 15.30 29.62
CA VAL A 589 37.52 14.84 29.13
C VAL A 589 36.56 14.51 30.27
N LEU A 590 35.39 15.13 30.23
CA LEU A 590 34.34 14.90 31.21
C LEU A 590 33.77 13.47 31.10
N THR A 591 33.70 12.78 32.24
CA THR A 591 33.22 11.39 32.38
C THR A 591 32.11 11.31 33.42
N PRO A 592 31.25 10.27 33.43
CA PRO A 592 30.24 10.11 34.48
C PRO A 592 30.82 10.11 35.91
N GLY A 593 32.03 9.59 36.10
CA GLY A 593 32.73 9.53 37.39
C GLY A 593 32.93 10.90 38.04
N HIS A 594 33.19 11.94 37.24
CA HIS A 594 33.29 13.31 37.73
C HIS A 594 32.03 13.76 38.48
N PHE A 595 30.85 13.41 37.96
CA PHE A 595 29.57 13.71 38.62
C PHE A 595 29.28 12.82 39.83
N LEU A 596 29.99 11.70 40.02
CA LEU A 596 29.75 10.75 41.11
C LEU A 596 30.70 10.95 42.31
N ILE A 597 31.95 11.33 42.05
CA ILE A 597 33.02 11.45 43.07
C ILE A 597 33.90 12.69 42.90
N GLY A 598 33.53 13.64 42.04
CA GLY A 598 34.29 14.88 41.78
C GLY A 598 35.53 14.71 40.89
N ARG A 599 35.84 13.50 40.41
CA ARG A 599 37.05 13.16 39.63
C ARG A 599 36.86 11.91 38.76
N PRO A 600 37.76 11.59 37.82
CA PRO A 600 37.75 10.30 37.13
C PRO A 600 37.84 9.11 38.10
N ILE A 601 37.22 7.98 37.75
CA ILE A 601 37.34 6.74 38.54
C ILE A 601 38.54 5.94 38.01
N ALA A 602 39.72 6.17 38.58
CA ALA A 602 40.88 5.35 38.29
C ALA A 602 40.71 3.93 38.87
N SER A 603 41.10 2.91 38.10
CA SER A 603 41.31 1.56 38.62
C SER A 603 42.58 1.48 39.45
N ILE A 604 42.64 0.54 40.41
CA ILE A 604 43.87 0.21 41.13
C ILE A 604 44.89 -0.37 40.11
N PRO A 605 46.18 -0.01 40.15
CA PRO A 605 47.19 -0.63 39.31
C PRO A 605 47.42 -2.10 39.71
N GLU A 606 47.06 -3.02 38.81
CA GLU A 606 47.27 -4.47 38.97
C GLU A 606 48.26 -4.99 37.92
N LEU A 607 48.93 -6.11 38.22
CA LEU A 607 49.80 -6.81 37.27
C LEU A 607 48.98 -7.26 36.04
N ASN A 608 49.52 -7.08 34.83
CA ASN A 608 48.85 -7.53 33.59
C ASN A 608 48.89 -9.06 33.48
N LEU A 609 47.71 -9.68 33.52
CA LEU A 609 47.53 -11.13 33.47
C LEU A 609 46.88 -11.60 32.16
N ILE A 610 46.67 -10.71 31.18
CA ILE A 610 45.90 -11.00 29.95
C ILE A 610 46.48 -12.19 29.17
N ASP A 611 47.80 -12.34 29.15
CA ASP A 611 48.51 -13.35 28.35
C ASP A 611 48.93 -14.60 29.17
N VAL A 612 48.73 -14.59 30.49
CA VAL A 612 49.07 -15.72 31.39
C VAL A 612 48.00 -16.82 31.33
N ASN A 613 48.39 -18.06 31.04
CA ASN A 613 47.45 -19.19 30.91
C ASN A 613 46.58 -19.43 32.16
N GLU A 614 45.28 -19.64 31.98
CA GLU A 614 44.29 -19.69 33.08
C GLU A 614 44.54 -20.82 34.10
N ASN A 615 45.27 -21.87 33.72
CA ASN A 615 45.66 -22.94 34.62
C ASN A 615 46.75 -22.52 35.63
N ARG A 616 47.47 -21.42 35.40
CA ARG A 616 48.52 -20.88 36.28
C ARG A 616 48.02 -19.79 37.24
N LEU A 617 46.79 -19.32 37.07
CA LEU A 617 46.22 -18.22 37.84
C LEU A 617 45.47 -18.74 39.07
N SER A 618 45.73 -18.12 40.22
CA SER A 618 44.89 -18.23 41.41
C SER A 618 43.48 -17.67 41.16
N ARG A 619 42.61 -17.78 42.17
CA ARG A 619 41.19 -17.42 42.03
C ARG A 619 40.97 -15.90 41.95
N TRP A 620 41.79 -15.11 42.66
CA TRP A 620 41.79 -13.65 42.57
C TRP A 620 42.39 -13.15 41.26
N GLU A 621 43.51 -13.72 40.82
CA GLU A 621 44.14 -13.40 39.53
C GLU A 621 43.21 -13.64 38.32
N LYS A 622 42.28 -14.58 38.43
CA LYS A 622 41.21 -14.80 37.43
C LYS A 622 40.18 -13.66 37.40
N ILE A 623 39.89 -13.03 38.53
CA ILE A 623 38.98 -11.88 38.64
C ILE A 623 39.64 -10.66 38.00
N THR A 624 40.87 -10.31 38.43
CA THR A 624 41.75 -9.32 37.81
C THR A 624 41.81 -9.49 36.29
N LYS A 625 42.10 -10.71 35.81
CA LYS A 625 42.14 -11.01 34.37
C LYS A 625 40.82 -10.79 33.64
N VAL A 626 39.66 -11.05 34.27
CA VAL A 626 38.34 -10.79 33.68
C VAL A 626 38.05 -9.29 33.58
N VAL A 627 38.48 -8.51 34.56
CA VAL A 627 38.37 -7.04 34.53
C VAL A 627 39.31 -6.45 33.47
N GLN A 628 40.57 -6.89 33.41
CA GLN A 628 41.52 -6.48 32.36
C GLN A 628 41.06 -6.88 30.94
N ARG A 629 40.44 -8.06 30.79
CA ARG A 629 39.75 -8.50 29.56
C ARG A 629 38.51 -7.67 29.22
N THR A 630 38.00 -6.87 30.15
CA THR A 630 36.95 -5.88 29.90
C THR A 630 37.56 -4.56 29.44
N TRP A 631 38.60 -4.08 30.14
CA TRP A 631 39.31 -2.86 29.80
C TRP A 631 39.88 -2.87 28.36
N LYS A 632 40.65 -3.90 27.99
CA LYS A 632 41.24 -4.05 26.63
C LYS A 632 40.20 -4.21 25.50
N LYS A 633 38.90 -4.22 25.81
CA LYS A 633 37.79 -4.22 24.84
C LYS A 633 37.02 -2.90 24.79
N MET A 634 37.31 -1.96 25.70
CA MET A 634 36.82 -0.58 25.72
C MET A 634 37.75 0.38 24.96
N GLU A 635 39.02 -0.01 24.74
CA GLU A 635 40.06 0.76 24.04
C GLU A 635 39.90 0.68 22.50
N ILE A 636 38.71 1.05 21.99
CA ILE A 636 38.33 1.06 20.55
C ILE A 636 37.60 2.35 20.20
#